data_AF-K1SJH1-F1
#
_entry.id   AF-K1SJH1-F1
#
_cell.length_a   1.000
_cell.length_b   1.000
_cell.length_c   1.000
_cell.angle_alpha   90.00
_cell.angle_beta   90.00
_cell.angle_gamma   90.00
#
_symmetry.space_group_name_H-M   'P 1'
#
loop_
_entity.id
_entity.type
_entity.pdbx_description
1 polymer ?
#
loop_
_entity_poly.entity_id
_entity_poly.type
_entity_poly.pdbx_seq_one_letter_code
_entity_poly.pdbx_strand_id
1 'polypeptide(L)'
;IDETTMRMCYTHRRLLAQTALQLIAEGKKQKAINILKKADTEIPAYNVTLDYMSGGLDMARGWLMTGQKAKGKEYIEAVWKNASQYLNYYLSLPNDRFLQAEHDCIRQIMIMQSICEAAGMVSPQLEQKYEKQLNNLYRLYHGRGGRMPEGNQVKK
;
A
#
# COMPACT_ATOMS: atom_id res chain seq x y z
N ILE A 1 -21.51 2.92 -3.41
CA ILE A 1 -20.81 3.27 -4.66
C ILE A 1 -20.80 2.03 -5.53
N ASP A 2 -21.30 2.10 -6.76
CA ASP A 2 -21.23 0.99 -7.71
C ASP A 2 -19.78 0.74 -8.17
N GLU A 3 -19.51 -0.44 -8.72
CA GLU A 3 -18.15 -0.84 -9.09
C GLU A 3 -17.50 0.10 -10.10
N THR A 4 -18.24 0.59 -11.09
CA THR A 4 -17.72 1.49 -12.13
C THR A 4 -17.29 2.81 -11.50
N THR A 5 -18.15 3.40 -10.66
CA THR A 5 -17.84 4.63 -9.94
C THR A 5 -16.68 4.44 -8.97
N MET A 6 -16.58 3.29 -8.30
CA MET A 6 -15.45 2.96 -7.41
C MET A 6 -14.12 2.94 -8.17
N ARG A 7 -14.09 2.31 -9.35
CA ARG A 7 -12.90 2.27 -10.21
C ARG A 7 -12.51 3.67 -10.70
N MET A 8 -13.48 4.53 -11.01
CA MET A 8 -13.23 5.93 -11.34
C MET A 8 -12.61 6.69 -10.16
N CYS A 9 -13.14 6.51 -8.95
CA CYS A 9 -12.55 7.10 -7.74
C CYS A 9 -11.09 6.67 -7.52
N TYR A 10 -10.77 5.39 -7.75
CA TYR A 10 -9.39 4.89 -7.64
C TYR A 10 -8.47 5.59 -8.65
N THR A 11 -8.90 5.68 -9.91
CA THR A 11 -8.16 6.37 -10.97
C THR A 11 -7.94 7.84 -10.61
N HIS A 12 -8.97 8.55 -10.16
CA HIS A 12 -8.85 9.96 -9.78
C HIS A 12 -7.93 10.17 -8.57
N ARG A 13 -8.03 9.35 -7.53
CA ARG A 13 -7.13 9.46 -6.36
C ARG A 13 -5.68 9.23 -6.78
N ARG A 14 -5.40 8.23 -7.62
CA ARG A 14 -4.06 7.97 -8.16
C ARG A 14 -3.51 9.14 -8.96
N LEU A 15 -4.31 9.71 -9.86
CA LEU A 15 -3.90 10.87 -10.66
C LEU A 15 -3.58 12.08 -9.78
N LEU A 16 -4.39 12.33 -8.73
CA LEU A 16 -4.13 13.41 -7.76
C LEU A 16 -2.85 13.14 -6.96
N ALA A 17 -2.64 11.91 -6.48
CA ALA A 17 -1.44 11.54 -5.74
C ALA A 17 -0.18 11.70 -6.60
N GLN A 18 -0.20 11.21 -7.84
CA GLN A 18 0.90 11.37 -8.81
C GLN A 18 1.18 12.84 -9.12
N THR A 19 0.13 13.64 -9.30
CA THR A 19 0.26 15.09 -9.50
C THR A 19 0.92 15.75 -8.30
N ALA A 20 0.55 15.37 -7.07
CA ALA A 20 1.19 15.88 -5.86
C ALA A 20 2.66 15.49 -5.79
N LEU A 21 3.01 14.23 -6.10
CA LEU A 21 4.40 13.77 -6.13
C LEU A 21 5.24 14.53 -7.17
N GLN A 22 4.69 14.77 -8.36
CA GLN A 22 5.35 15.57 -9.39
C GLN A 22 5.56 17.03 -8.94
N LEU A 23 4.56 17.64 -8.31
CA LEU A 23 4.70 18.98 -7.75
C LEU A 23 5.77 19.05 -6.65
N ILE A 24 5.93 17.99 -5.85
CA ILE A 24 7.01 17.89 -4.86
C ILE A 24 8.37 17.84 -5.56
N ALA A 25 8.51 17.02 -6.61
CA ALA A 25 9.74 16.94 -7.40
C ALA A 25 10.12 18.29 -8.04
N GLU A 26 9.13 19.11 -8.40
CA GLU A 26 9.31 20.47 -8.91
C GLU A 26 9.53 21.54 -7.81
N GLY A 27 9.63 21.14 -6.54
CA GLY A 27 9.78 22.06 -5.40
C GLY A 27 8.51 22.84 -5.03
N LYS A 28 7.36 22.56 -5.67
CA LYS A 28 6.07 23.25 -5.48
C LYS A 28 5.28 22.67 -4.29
N LYS A 29 5.92 22.60 -3.12
CA LYS A 29 5.41 21.92 -1.91
C LYS A 29 4.00 22.33 -1.50
N GLN A 30 3.68 23.62 -1.50
CA GLN A 30 2.35 24.09 -1.09
C GLN A 30 1.25 23.65 -2.08
N LYS A 31 1.54 23.62 -3.38
CA LYS A 31 0.60 23.14 -4.39
C LYS A 31 0.37 21.64 -4.22
N ALA A 32 1.41 20.87 -3.93
CA ALA A 32 1.27 19.44 -3.63
C ALA A 32 0.36 19.19 -2.43
N ILE A 33 0.55 19.92 -1.33
CA ILE A 33 -0.33 19.83 -0.15
C ILE A 33 -1.79 20.12 -0.52
N ASN A 34 -2.05 21.12 -1.35
CA ASN A 34 -3.41 21.45 -1.77
C ASN A 34 -4.05 20.32 -2.61
N ILE A 35 -3.26 19.68 -3.49
CA ILE A 35 -3.72 18.52 -4.27
C ILE A 35 -4.02 17.32 -3.36
N LEU A 36 -3.16 17.03 -2.38
CA LEU A 36 -3.39 15.95 -1.42
C LEU A 36 -4.66 16.20 -0.58
N LYS A 37 -4.87 17.44 -0.11
CA LYS A 37 -6.12 17.82 0.57
C LYS A 37 -7.34 17.65 -0.32
N LYS A 38 -7.25 18.02 -1.59
CA LYS A 38 -8.34 17.83 -2.55
C LYS A 38 -8.68 16.34 -2.70
N ALA A 39 -7.69 15.46 -2.79
CA ALA A 39 -7.93 14.02 -2.85
C ALA A 39 -8.62 13.50 -1.57
N ASP A 40 -8.22 13.97 -0.39
CA ASP A 40 -8.87 13.62 0.90
C ASP A 40 -10.34 14.06 0.95
N THR A 41 -10.64 15.28 0.48
CA THR A 41 -11.99 15.85 0.50
C THR A 41 -12.92 15.17 -0.50
N GLU A 42 -12.48 15.03 -1.75
CA GLU A 42 -13.32 14.54 -2.85
C GLU A 42 -13.45 13.01 -2.84
N ILE A 43 -12.45 12.30 -2.31
CA ILE A 43 -12.39 10.83 -2.35
C ILE A 43 -12.01 10.30 -0.96
N PRO A 44 -12.87 10.50 0.04
CA PRO A 44 -12.53 10.20 1.42
C PRO A 44 -12.43 8.70 1.69
N ALA A 45 -11.56 8.33 2.63
CA ALA A 45 -11.25 6.95 3.00
C ALA A 45 -12.46 6.13 3.47
N TYR A 46 -13.47 6.79 4.06
CA TYR A 46 -14.69 6.13 4.55
C TYR A 46 -15.63 5.68 3.41
N ASN A 47 -15.53 6.30 2.23
CA ASN A 47 -16.30 5.93 1.04
C ASN A 47 -15.51 5.01 0.11
N VAL A 48 -14.21 5.25 0.01
CA VAL A 48 -13.32 4.61 -0.95
C VAL A 48 -12.08 4.16 -0.19
N THR A 49 -11.97 2.85 0.05
CA THR A 49 -10.91 2.26 0.87
C THR A 49 -9.51 2.72 0.45
N LEU A 50 -8.62 2.85 1.42
CA LEU A 50 -7.20 3.09 1.18
C LEU A 50 -6.48 1.75 1.02
N ASP A 51 -6.26 1.39 -0.24
CA ASP A 51 -5.41 0.27 -0.64
C ASP A 51 -4.39 0.71 -1.70
N TYR A 52 -3.52 -0.21 -2.10
CA TYR A 52 -2.52 0.04 -3.14
C TYR A 52 -3.16 0.46 -4.48
N MET A 53 -4.23 -0.22 -4.90
CA MET A 53 -4.92 0.02 -6.18
C MET A 53 -5.62 1.36 -6.23
N SER A 54 -6.04 1.88 -5.08
CA SER A 54 -6.68 3.17 -4.92
C SER A 54 -5.69 4.35 -4.89
N GLY A 55 -4.38 4.08 -4.89
CA GLY A 55 -3.33 5.11 -4.77
C GLY A 55 -2.99 5.51 -3.33
N GLY A 56 -3.38 4.70 -2.33
CA GLY A 56 -3.14 5.01 -0.92
C GLY A 56 -1.66 5.15 -0.57
N LEU A 57 -0.78 4.34 -1.18
CA LEU A 57 0.66 4.41 -0.91
C LEU A 57 1.30 5.69 -1.49
N ASP A 58 0.86 6.12 -2.68
CA ASP A 58 1.34 7.37 -3.30
C ASP A 58 0.88 8.60 -2.49
N MET A 59 -0.36 8.58 -1.99
CA MET A 59 -0.88 9.57 -1.05
C MET A 59 -0.03 9.61 0.23
N ALA A 60 0.32 8.44 0.78
CA ALA A 60 1.18 8.34 1.95
C ALA A 60 2.55 9.00 1.72
N ARG A 61 3.22 8.67 0.60
CA ARG A 61 4.50 9.26 0.20
C ARG A 61 4.38 10.78 0.03
N GLY A 62 3.33 11.27 -0.63
CA GLY A 62 3.07 12.70 -0.79
C GLY A 62 2.94 13.43 0.56
N TRP A 63 2.17 12.88 1.50
CA TRP A 63 2.05 13.45 2.84
C TRP A 63 3.38 13.44 3.61
N LEU A 64 4.14 12.35 3.52
CA LEU A 64 5.44 12.22 4.21
C LEU A 64 6.47 13.20 3.65
N MET A 65 6.60 13.29 2.32
CA MET A 65 7.53 14.21 1.65
C MET A 65 7.16 15.68 1.84
N THR A 66 5.89 15.98 2.11
CA THR A 66 5.44 17.34 2.46
C THR A 66 5.59 17.67 3.95
N GLY A 67 6.10 16.73 4.77
CA GLY A 67 6.31 16.92 6.21
C GLY A 67 5.09 16.62 7.08
N GLN A 68 3.96 16.20 6.49
CA GLN A 68 2.72 15.86 7.20
C GLN A 68 2.78 14.42 7.73
N LYS A 69 3.76 14.17 8.61
CA LYS A 69 4.16 12.84 9.07
C LYS A 69 3.02 12.03 9.69
N ALA A 70 2.16 12.66 10.50
CA ALA A 70 1.02 11.99 11.13
C ALA A 70 0.01 11.49 10.09
N LYS A 71 -0.32 12.32 9.08
CA LYS A 71 -1.23 11.97 7.99
C LYS A 71 -0.64 10.89 7.09
N GLY A 72 0.66 11.01 6.78
CA GLY A 72 1.39 9.98 6.05
C GLY A 72 1.36 8.62 6.76
N LYS A 73 1.58 8.62 8.08
CA LYS A 73 1.50 7.41 8.91
C LYS A 73 0.10 6.78 8.88
N GLU A 74 -0.97 7.56 9.01
CA GLU A 74 -2.35 7.08 8.91
C GLU A 74 -2.58 6.31 7.60
N TYR A 75 -2.13 6.87 6.48
CA TYR A 75 -2.21 6.24 5.17
C TYR A 75 -1.38 4.95 5.09
N ILE A 76 -0.13 4.95 5.59
CA ILE A 76 0.74 3.76 5.65
C ILE A 76 0.06 2.63 6.44
N GLU A 77 -0.50 2.95 7.61
CA GLU A 77 -1.17 1.97 8.47
C GLU A 77 -2.42 1.39 7.80
N ALA A 78 -3.19 2.23 7.09
CA ALA A 78 -4.37 1.79 6.36
C ALA A 78 -4.03 0.83 5.22
N VAL A 79 -3.07 1.17 4.35
CA VAL A 79 -2.67 0.30 3.23
C VAL A 79 -2.00 -0.99 3.72
N TRP A 80 -1.22 -0.92 4.81
CA TRP A 80 -0.64 -2.10 5.45
C TRP A 80 -1.72 -3.05 5.97
N LYS A 81 -2.70 -2.51 6.69
CA LYS A 81 -3.82 -3.29 7.22
C LYS A 81 -4.57 -3.99 6.09
N ASN A 82 -4.86 -3.30 5.00
CA ASN A 82 -5.55 -3.87 3.85
C ASN A 82 -4.76 -5.03 3.21
N ALA A 83 -3.49 -4.80 2.86
CA ALA A 83 -2.67 -5.81 2.19
C ALA A 83 -2.41 -7.04 3.08
N SER A 84 -2.14 -6.81 4.37
CA SER A 84 -1.93 -7.89 5.33
C SER A 84 -3.20 -8.71 5.57
N GLN A 85 -4.38 -8.09 5.60
CA GLN A 85 -5.65 -8.82 5.73
C GLN A 85 -5.90 -9.74 4.53
N TYR A 86 -5.67 -9.26 3.30
CA TYR A 86 -5.81 -10.09 2.11
C TYR A 86 -4.80 -11.24 2.09
N LEU A 87 -3.52 -10.97 2.39
CA LEU A 87 -2.51 -12.04 2.43
C LEU A 87 -2.85 -13.10 3.49
N ASN A 88 -3.26 -12.69 4.69
CA ASN A 88 -3.71 -13.63 5.72
C ASN A 88 -4.92 -14.46 5.26
N TYR A 89 -5.88 -13.84 4.59
CA TYR A 89 -7.03 -14.55 4.04
C TYR A 89 -6.60 -15.64 3.05
N TYR A 90 -5.76 -15.30 2.05
CA TYR A 90 -5.28 -16.29 1.08
C TYR A 90 -4.48 -17.42 1.72
N LEU A 91 -3.64 -17.10 2.71
CA LEU A 91 -2.86 -18.10 3.45
C LEU A 91 -3.70 -19.00 4.37
N SER A 92 -4.90 -18.56 4.73
CA SER A 92 -5.87 -19.34 5.52
C SER A 92 -6.70 -20.32 4.69
N LEU A 93 -6.68 -20.20 3.36
CA LEU A 93 -7.46 -21.06 2.48
C LEU A 93 -7.00 -22.53 2.56
N PRO A 94 -7.90 -23.49 2.30
CA PRO A 94 -7.53 -24.89 2.07
C PRO A 94 -6.52 -25.03 0.91
N ASN A 95 -5.74 -26.12 0.89
CA ASN A 95 -4.59 -26.26 -0.02
C ASN A 95 -4.93 -26.10 -1.51
N ASP A 96 -6.03 -26.68 -1.96
CA ASP A 96 -6.53 -26.56 -3.34
C ASP A 96 -6.80 -25.09 -3.73
N ARG A 97 -7.45 -24.33 -2.85
CA ARG A 97 -7.73 -22.91 -3.05
C ARG A 97 -6.50 -22.02 -2.87
N PHE A 98 -5.59 -22.39 -1.98
CA PHE A 98 -4.32 -21.69 -1.79
C PHE A 98 -3.49 -21.71 -3.09
N LEU A 99 -3.40 -22.86 -3.76
CA LEU A 99 -2.67 -22.98 -5.03
C LEU A 99 -3.25 -22.07 -6.12
N GLN A 100 -4.58 -21.88 -6.13
CA GLN A 100 -5.24 -20.95 -7.05
C GLN A 100 -4.98 -19.47 -6.68
N ALA A 101 -4.74 -19.19 -5.40
CA ALA A 101 -4.48 -17.84 -4.88
C ALA A 101 -2.97 -17.48 -4.84
N GLU A 102 -2.09 -18.27 -5.46
CA GLU A 102 -0.64 -18.01 -5.44
C GLU A 102 -0.31 -16.62 -6.01
N HIS A 103 -0.88 -16.27 -7.16
CA HIS A 103 -0.70 -14.96 -7.78
C HIS A 103 -1.18 -13.80 -6.89
N ASP A 104 -2.28 -13.99 -6.15
CA ASP A 104 -2.79 -13.00 -5.22
C ASP A 104 -1.88 -12.86 -4.00
N CYS A 105 -1.32 -13.96 -3.48
CA CYS A 105 -0.31 -13.93 -2.42
C CYS A 105 0.92 -13.13 -2.84
N ILE A 106 1.49 -13.43 -4.03
CA ILE A 106 2.66 -12.72 -4.58
C ILE A 106 2.35 -11.23 -4.70
N ARG A 107 1.18 -10.86 -5.23
CA ARG A 107 0.75 -9.47 -5.36
C ARG A 107 0.74 -8.77 -4.00
N GLN A 108 0.12 -9.36 -2.98
CA GLN A 108 0.07 -8.75 -1.65
C GLN A 108 1.45 -8.66 -1.00
N ILE A 109 2.31 -9.66 -1.18
CA ILE A 109 3.70 -9.63 -0.69
C ILE A 109 4.47 -8.46 -1.32
N MET A 110 4.38 -8.28 -2.63
CA MET A 110 5.04 -7.16 -3.33
C MET A 110 4.52 -5.80 -2.87
N ILE A 111 3.21 -5.66 -2.68
CA ILE A 111 2.61 -4.44 -2.12
C ILE A 111 3.16 -4.17 -0.72
N MET A 112 3.21 -5.19 0.15
CA MET A 112 3.73 -5.07 1.51
C MET A 112 5.22 -4.69 1.53
N GLN A 113 6.04 -5.20 0.61
CA GLN A 113 7.43 -4.77 0.44
C GLN A 113 7.52 -3.26 0.16
N SER A 114 6.73 -2.75 -0.79
CA SER A 114 6.69 -1.31 -1.10
C SER A 114 6.17 -0.44 0.06
N ILE A 115 5.33 -1.00 0.93
CA ILE A 115 4.86 -0.32 2.14
C ILE A 115 5.96 -0.27 3.21
N CYS A 116 6.78 -1.31 3.38
CA CYS A 116 7.92 -1.30 4.30
C CYS A 116 8.89 -0.13 3.96
N GLU A 117 9.25 0.02 2.69
CA GLU A 117 10.12 1.13 2.24
C GLU A 117 9.55 2.51 2.60
N ALA A 118 8.24 2.69 2.39
CA ALA A 118 7.58 3.96 2.72
C ALA A 118 7.39 4.14 4.24
N ALA A 119 7.26 3.05 5.00
CA ALA A 119 7.21 3.09 6.46
C ALA A 119 8.53 3.59 7.06
N GLY A 120 9.67 3.38 6.41
CA GLY A 120 10.97 3.94 6.80
C GLY A 120 10.97 5.48 6.82
N MET A 121 10.20 6.10 5.93
CA MET A 121 9.99 7.57 5.92
C MET A 121 9.19 8.06 7.13
N VAL A 122 8.38 7.19 7.75
CA VAL A 122 7.74 7.47 9.05
C VAL A 122 8.78 7.27 10.15
N SER A 123 9.35 6.07 10.27
CA SER A 123 10.37 5.80 11.28
C SER A 123 11.02 4.43 11.02
N PRO A 124 12.32 4.27 11.33
CA PRO A 124 13.00 2.98 11.25
C PRO A 124 12.32 1.88 12.08
N GLN A 125 11.71 2.24 13.22
CA GLN A 125 11.02 1.28 14.08
C GLN A 125 9.74 0.72 13.43
N LEU A 126 9.01 1.54 12.67
CA LEU A 126 7.80 1.10 11.96
C LEU A 126 8.16 0.21 10.78
N GLU A 127 9.19 0.56 10.03
CA GLU A 127 9.76 -0.26 8.96
C GLU A 127 10.15 -1.65 9.47
N GLN A 128 11.01 -1.72 10.50
CA GLN A 128 11.43 -3.00 11.09
C GLN A 128 10.25 -3.84 11.60
N LYS A 129 9.24 -3.19 12.20
CA LYS A 129 8.02 -3.88 12.64
C LYS A 129 7.29 -4.52 11.46
N TYR A 130 7.14 -3.80 10.36
CA TYR A 130 6.46 -4.28 9.15
C TYR A 130 7.27 -5.34 8.41
N GLU A 131 8.58 -5.16 8.27
CA GLU A 131 9.46 -6.18 7.70
C GLU A 131 9.39 -7.49 8.48
N LYS A 132 9.42 -7.45 9.82
CA LYS A 132 9.27 -8.64 10.66
C LYS A 132 7.93 -9.35 10.43
N GLN A 133 6.84 -8.59 10.30
CA GLN A 133 5.52 -9.13 10.02
C GLN A 133 5.45 -9.76 8.61
N LEU A 134 5.97 -9.07 7.60
CA LEU A 134 6.06 -9.56 6.23
C LEU A 134 6.89 -10.84 6.14
N ASN A 135 8.05 -10.88 6.81
CA ASN A 135 8.92 -12.06 6.84
C ASN A 135 8.21 -13.28 7.44
N ASN A 136 7.38 -13.09 8.47
CA ASN A 136 6.59 -14.18 9.03
C ASN A 136 5.53 -14.69 8.04
N LEU A 137 4.80 -13.78 7.37
CA LEU A 137 3.80 -14.15 6.36
C LEU A 137 4.44 -14.82 5.14
N TYR A 138 5.62 -14.34 4.73
CA TYR A 138 6.40 -14.92 3.66
C TYR A 138 6.87 -16.34 3.98
N ARG A 139 7.33 -16.61 5.21
CA ARG A 139 7.67 -17.97 5.66
C ARG A 139 6.46 -18.90 5.61
N LEU A 140 5.28 -18.41 5.99
CA LEU A 140 4.04 -19.19 5.89
C LEU A 140 3.69 -19.49 4.43
N TYR A 141 3.74 -18.48 3.55
CA TYR A 141 3.53 -18.63 2.11
C TYR A 141 4.45 -19.70 1.51
N HIS A 142 5.76 -19.58 1.77
CA HIS A 142 6.75 -20.54 1.29
C HIS A 142 6.56 -21.93 1.89
N GLY A 143 6.23 -22.03 3.18
CA GLY A 143 5.97 -23.31 3.86
C GLY A 143 4.75 -24.06 3.30
N ARG A 144 3.82 -23.35 2.67
CA ARG A 144 2.68 -23.93 1.96
C ARG A 144 2.98 -24.31 0.50
N GLY A 145 4.22 -24.11 0.05
CA GLY A 145 4.68 -24.44 -1.29
C GLY A 145 4.67 -23.28 -2.29
N GLY A 146 4.30 -22.07 -1.87
CA GLY A 146 4.30 -20.89 -2.73
C GLY A 146 5.71 -20.46 -3.14
N ARG A 147 5.87 -19.98 -4.37
CA ARG A 147 7.17 -19.53 -4.91
C ARG A 147 7.10 -18.07 -5.36
N MET A 148 8.19 -17.32 -5.19
CA MET A 148 8.30 -15.98 -5.78
C MET A 148 8.88 -16.07 -7.19
N PRO A 149 8.51 -15.17 -8.11
CA PRO A 149 9.22 -15.00 -9.37
C PRO A 149 10.71 -14.73 -9.12
N GLU A 150 11.56 -15.20 -10.02
CA GLU A 150 13.02 -14.98 -9.97
C GLU A 150 13.32 -13.46 -9.84
N GLY A 151 14.16 -13.09 -8.87
CA GLY A 151 14.51 -11.70 -8.57
C GLY A 151 13.72 -11.01 -7.44
N ASN A 152 12.56 -11.55 -7.02
CA ASN A 152 11.68 -10.91 -6.03
C ASN A 152 11.71 -11.58 -4.65
N GLN A 153 12.79 -12.31 -4.32
CA GLN A 153 12.91 -12.96 -3.01
C GLN A 153 13.05 -11.90 -1.91
N VAL A 154 12.29 -12.07 -0.83
CA VAL A 154 12.42 -11.24 0.37
C VAL A 154 13.82 -11.44 0.94
N LYS A 155 14.57 -10.36 1.14
CA LYS A 155 15.94 -10.41 1.67
C LYS A 155 15.93 -11.11 3.03
N LYS A 156 16.84 -12.08 3.20
CA LYS A 156 17.01 -12.86 4.45
C LYS A 156 17.43 -11.98 5.61
#